data_AF-A0AB34GTF2-F1
#
_entry.id   AF-A0AB34GTF2-F1
#
_cell.length_a   1.000
_cell.length_b   1.000
_cell.length_c   1.000
_cell.angle_alpha   90.00
_cell.angle_beta   90.00
_cell.angle_gamma   90.00
#
_symmetry.space_group_name_H-M   'P 1'
#
loop_
_entity.id
_entity.type
_entity.pdbx_description
1 polymer ?
#
loop_
_entity_poly.entity_id
_entity_poly.type
_entity_poly.pdbx_seq_one_letter_code
_entity_poly.pdbx_strand_id
1 'polypeptide(L)'
;MDGRKNIKQQPCEVIVGAQCGNAVLRGAHVYVPGIVSASKFMKGGDVVSVYSDIKGKCKKGAKEFDGTKIFLGNGISELSRKEIFSRLPELKGIGIRMTDPVYLSPSFDNVLPSYLFLQNLPSAVVSHVLDPQPGEKILDLCAAPGGKTTHIAALMHDQGEVIALDKISNKVEKIKQNALLLGLNSIRAFCFDGTKALKLDMVKDTDAEAPDAQAQ
;
A
#
# COMPACT_ATOMS: atom_id res chain seq x y z
N MET A 1 -2.93 21.52 20.62
CA MET A 1 -3.62 20.24 20.35
C MET A 1 -5.10 20.55 20.39
N ASP A 2 -5.67 20.89 19.24
CA ASP A 2 -7.06 21.31 19.18
C ASP A 2 -7.96 20.11 19.49
N GLY A 3 -8.92 20.32 20.40
CA GLY A 3 -9.75 19.26 20.96
C GLY A 3 -10.47 18.48 19.88
N ARG A 4 -10.83 17.21 20.17
CA ARG A 4 -11.69 16.41 19.27
C ARG A 4 -12.88 17.28 18.86
N LYS A 5 -12.96 17.66 17.59
CA LYS A 5 -14.12 18.39 17.08
C LYS A 5 -15.37 17.57 17.43
N ASN A 6 -16.33 18.20 18.10
CA ASN A 6 -17.62 17.58 18.37
C ASN A 6 -18.41 17.53 17.04
N ILE A 7 -18.08 16.54 16.21
CA ILE A 7 -18.71 16.33 14.91
C ILE A 7 -20.05 15.64 15.15
N LYS A 8 -21.14 16.33 14.80
CA LYS A 8 -22.49 15.78 14.91
C LYS A 8 -22.67 14.67 13.85
N GLN A 9 -23.08 13.50 14.31
CA GLN A 9 -23.39 12.36 13.44
C GLN A 9 -24.67 12.62 12.63
N GLN A 10 -24.71 12.08 11.43
CA GLN A 10 -25.79 12.19 10.47
C GLN A 10 -26.64 10.91 10.46
N PRO A 11 -27.94 11.01 10.13
CA PRO A 11 -28.82 9.85 10.05
C PRO A 11 -28.49 8.92 8.87
N CYS A 12 -27.84 9.44 7.82
CA CYS A 12 -27.36 8.64 6.72
C CYS A 12 -25.96 8.10 7.04
N GLU A 13 -25.80 6.78 7.02
CA GLU A 13 -24.58 6.11 7.45
C GLU A 13 -23.93 5.34 6.31
N VAL A 14 -22.60 5.29 6.33
CA VAL A 14 -21.79 4.46 5.45
C VAL A 14 -20.79 3.68 6.30
N ILE A 15 -20.63 2.40 6.01
CA ILE A 15 -19.74 1.51 6.75
C ILE A 15 -18.68 0.99 5.81
N VAL A 16 -17.43 1.16 6.23
CA VAL A 16 -16.24 0.72 5.52
C VAL A 16 -15.54 -0.40 6.29
N GLY A 17 -14.77 -1.22 5.57
CA GLY A 17 -13.93 -2.24 6.21
C GLY A 17 -12.83 -1.61 7.08
N ALA A 18 -12.26 -2.39 8.01
CA ALA A 18 -11.21 -1.94 8.92
C ALA A 18 -10.03 -1.26 8.22
N GLN A 19 -9.51 -1.85 7.14
CA GLN A 19 -8.36 -1.30 6.40
C GLN A 19 -8.68 0.04 5.72
N CYS A 20 -9.89 0.19 5.18
CA CYS A 20 -10.35 1.46 4.62
C CYS A 20 -10.51 2.50 5.73
N GLY A 21 -11.05 2.12 6.89
CA GLY A 21 -11.13 3.00 8.06
C GLY A 21 -9.77 3.53 8.51
N ASN A 22 -8.76 2.67 8.55
CA ASN A 22 -7.38 3.07 8.85
C ASN A 22 -6.77 4.01 7.80
N ALA A 23 -7.19 3.90 6.53
CA ALA A 23 -6.78 4.83 5.49
C ALA A 23 -7.44 6.21 5.67
N VAL A 24 -8.74 6.24 6.00
CA VAL A 24 -9.47 7.48 6.28
C VAL A 24 -8.86 8.24 7.46
N LEU A 25 -8.50 7.54 8.54
CA LEU A 25 -7.81 8.15 9.68
C LEU A 25 -6.43 8.74 9.32
N ARG A 26 -5.85 8.33 8.19
CA ARG A 26 -4.60 8.87 7.62
C ARG A 26 -4.83 9.91 6.52
N GLY A 27 -6.06 10.39 6.35
CA GLY A 27 -6.40 11.47 5.41
C GLY A 27 -6.98 11.03 4.07
N ALA A 28 -7.18 9.73 3.85
CA ALA A 28 -7.78 9.25 2.60
C ALA A 28 -9.28 9.55 2.53
N HIS A 29 -9.78 9.74 1.30
CA HIS A 29 -11.21 9.62 1.02
C HIS A 29 -11.64 8.15 1.05
N VAL A 30 -12.95 7.90 1.08
CA VAL A 30 -13.49 6.54 0.96
C VAL A 30 -13.68 6.22 -0.51
N TYR A 31 -12.97 5.22 -1.00
CA TYR A 31 -13.15 4.70 -2.35
C TYR A 31 -14.23 3.62 -2.36
N VAL A 32 -14.95 3.50 -3.48
CA VAL A 32 -16.08 2.57 -3.64
C VAL A 32 -15.76 1.14 -3.19
N PRO A 33 -14.60 0.53 -3.54
CA PRO A 33 -14.29 -0.84 -3.10
C PRO A 33 -14.19 -1.02 -1.58
N GLY A 34 -13.93 0.07 -0.83
CA GLY A 34 -13.86 0.07 0.63
C GLY A 34 -15.22 0.11 1.33
N ILE A 35 -16.29 0.45 0.61
CA ILE A 35 -17.65 0.55 1.15
C ILE A 35 -18.27 -0.85 1.26
N VAL A 36 -18.68 -1.21 2.47
CA VAL A 36 -19.29 -2.51 2.79
C VAL A 36 -20.79 -2.38 2.95
N SER A 37 -21.28 -1.30 3.56
CA SER A 37 -22.70 -1.03 3.77
C SER A 37 -22.99 0.47 3.69
N ALA A 38 -24.23 0.84 3.40
CA ALA A 38 -24.70 2.22 3.31
C ALA A 38 -26.20 2.30 3.60
N SER A 39 -26.72 3.42 4.10
CA SER A 39 -28.16 3.56 4.35
C SER A 39 -29.01 3.36 3.08
N LYS A 40 -30.18 2.73 3.23
CA LYS A 40 -31.08 2.36 2.12
C LYS A 40 -31.45 3.54 1.21
N PHE A 41 -31.60 4.73 1.79
CA PHE A 41 -32.09 5.94 1.15
C PHE A 41 -30.97 6.87 0.65
N MET A 42 -29.70 6.49 0.80
CA MET A 42 -28.57 7.32 0.43
C MET A 42 -28.52 7.61 -1.09
N LYS A 43 -28.36 8.90 -1.42
CA LYS A 43 -28.18 9.45 -2.77
C LYS A 43 -26.82 10.14 -2.89
N GLY A 44 -26.39 10.41 -4.12
CA GLY A 44 -25.27 11.31 -4.36
C GLY A 44 -25.61 12.73 -3.90
N GLY A 45 -24.64 13.41 -3.30
CA GLY A 45 -24.78 14.72 -2.66
C GLY A 45 -25.15 14.68 -1.18
N ASP A 46 -25.60 13.52 -0.65
CA ASP A 46 -25.98 13.42 0.76
C ASP A 46 -24.76 13.59 1.68
N VAL A 47 -24.94 14.33 2.78
CA VAL A 47 -23.98 14.35 3.89
C VAL A 47 -24.20 13.09 4.73
N VAL A 48 -23.14 12.30 4.88
CA VAL A 48 -23.19 10.99 5.54
C VAL A 48 -22.17 10.91 6.67
N SER A 49 -22.47 10.08 7.67
CA SER A 49 -21.51 9.66 8.69
C SER A 49 -20.84 8.35 8.30
N VAL A 50 -19.51 8.35 8.28
CA VAL A 50 -18.71 7.19 7.92
C VAL A 50 -18.24 6.47 9.17
N TYR A 51 -18.39 5.14 9.18
CA TYR A 51 -17.97 4.28 10.26
C TYR A 51 -17.06 3.15 9.77
N SER A 52 -16.12 2.73 10.61
CA SER A 52 -15.31 1.52 10.38
C SER A 52 -15.91 0.31 11.09
N ASP A 53 -16.10 -0.78 10.34
CA ASP A 53 -16.33 -2.11 10.90
C ASP A 53 -14.98 -2.76 11.26
N ILE A 54 -14.54 -2.49 12.49
CA ILE A 54 -13.26 -2.98 13.02
C ILE A 54 -13.26 -4.50 13.28
N LYS A 55 -14.45 -5.12 13.41
CA LYS A 55 -14.58 -6.56 13.65
C LYS A 55 -14.77 -7.36 12.37
N GLY A 56 -14.98 -6.69 11.22
CA GLY A 56 -15.19 -7.34 9.93
C GLY A 56 -16.45 -8.21 9.87
N LYS A 57 -17.49 -7.86 10.63
CA LYS A 57 -18.74 -8.64 10.72
C LYS A 57 -19.84 -8.14 9.79
N CYS A 58 -19.70 -6.95 9.22
CA CYS A 58 -20.67 -6.37 8.31
C CYS A 58 -20.62 -7.11 6.96
N LYS A 59 -21.75 -7.64 6.52
CA LYS A 59 -21.86 -8.30 5.22
C LYS A 59 -21.95 -7.24 4.11
N LYS A 60 -21.19 -7.44 3.02
CA LYS A 60 -21.22 -6.52 1.86
C LYS A 60 -22.65 -6.38 1.33
N GLY A 61 -23.11 -5.14 1.19
CA GLY A 61 -24.46 -4.82 0.75
C GLY A 61 -25.53 -4.92 1.84
N ALA A 62 -25.18 -5.08 3.12
CA ALA A 62 -26.14 -4.91 4.21
C ALA A 62 -26.76 -3.50 4.16
N LYS A 63 -28.02 -3.36 4.59
CA LYS A 63 -28.73 -2.05 4.65
C LYS A 63 -28.62 -1.39 6.01
N GLU A 64 -28.39 -2.20 7.04
CA GLU A 64 -28.30 -1.86 8.44
C GLU A 64 -27.18 -2.70 9.07
N PHE A 65 -26.58 -2.19 10.14
CA PHE A 65 -25.56 -2.90 10.90
C PHE A 65 -25.61 -2.45 12.36
N ASP A 66 -25.87 -3.40 13.24
CA ASP A 66 -25.98 -3.26 14.69
C ASP A 66 -24.68 -3.64 15.42
N GLY A 67 -23.68 -4.14 14.69
CA GLY A 67 -22.38 -4.51 15.23
C GLY A 67 -21.54 -3.33 15.69
N THR A 68 -20.36 -3.62 16.22
CA THR A 68 -19.41 -2.60 16.68
C THR A 68 -18.91 -1.76 15.51
N LYS A 69 -19.24 -0.47 15.51
CA LYS A 69 -18.82 0.50 14.50
C LYS A 69 -18.09 1.68 15.16
N ILE A 70 -17.00 2.15 14.55
CA ILE A 70 -16.22 3.31 15.03
C ILE A 70 -16.41 4.48 14.09
N PHE A 71 -16.86 5.63 14.63
CA PHE A 71 -17.07 6.84 13.84
C PHE A 71 -15.74 7.42 13.34
N LEU A 72 -15.66 7.72 12.04
CA LEU A 72 -14.47 8.25 11.39
C LEU A 72 -14.60 9.73 11.00
N GLY A 73 -15.82 10.22 10.87
CA GLY A 73 -16.13 11.58 10.43
C GLY A 73 -17.32 11.64 9.49
N ASN A 74 -17.63 12.85 9.03
CA ASN A 74 -18.64 13.08 8.00
C ASN A 74 -18.00 13.31 6.64
N GLY A 75 -18.76 13.02 5.59
CA GLY A 75 -18.38 13.29 4.21
C GLY A 75 -19.61 13.45 3.31
N ILE A 76 -19.35 13.81 2.06
CA ILE A 76 -20.35 13.92 1.00
C ILE A 76 -20.30 12.65 0.16
N SER A 77 -21.44 12.01 -0.02
CA SER A 77 -21.56 10.84 -0.89
C SER A 77 -21.49 11.27 -2.36
N GLU A 78 -20.58 10.72 -3.14
CA GLU A 78 -20.51 10.98 -4.60
C GLU A 78 -21.47 10.06 -5.37
N LEU A 79 -21.93 8.97 -4.74
CA LEU A 79 -22.75 7.93 -5.36
C LEU A 79 -23.94 7.60 -4.48
N SER A 80 -25.01 7.11 -5.09
CA SER A 80 -26.12 6.48 -4.36
C SER A 80 -25.75 5.06 -3.92
N ARG A 81 -26.49 4.53 -2.94
CA ARG A 81 -26.36 3.12 -2.56
C ARG A 81 -26.59 2.17 -3.74
N LYS A 82 -27.55 2.51 -4.62
CA LYS A 82 -27.89 1.67 -5.78
C LYS A 82 -26.71 1.55 -6.73
N GLU A 83 -25.97 2.63 -6.96
CA GLU A 83 -24.78 2.64 -7.83
C GLU A 83 -23.65 1.81 -7.22
N ILE A 84 -23.34 2.03 -5.94
CA ILE A 84 -22.26 1.31 -5.23
C ILE A 84 -22.45 -0.21 -5.26
N PHE A 85 -23.68 -0.69 -5.09
CA PHE A 85 -24.00 -2.13 -5.03
C PHE A 85 -24.70 -2.63 -6.31
N SER A 86 -24.60 -1.91 -7.42
CA SER A 86 -25.09 -2.37 -8.72
C SER A 86 -24.24 -3.55 -9.23
N ARG A 87 -24.83 -4.42 -10.06
CA ARG A 87 -24.21 -5.72 -10.43
C ARG A 87 -23.08 -5.61 -11.46
N LEU A 88 -22.91 -4.50 -12.19
CA LEU A 88 -21.91 -4.31 -13.25
C LEU A 88 -21.68 -2.81 -13.55
N PRO A 89 -20.45 -2.37 -13.94
CA PRO A 89 -19.13 -2.91 -13.62
C PRO A 89 -18.64 -2.48 -12.21
N GLU A 90 -17.54 -3.06 -11.72
CA GLU A 90 -16.91 -2.61 -10.46
C GLU A 90 -16.48 -1.15 -10.58
N LEU A 91 -17.29 -0.26 -10.00
CA LEU A 91 -17.00 1.16 -9.93
C LEU A 91 -15.73 1.36 -9.09
N LYS A 92 -14.76 2.05 -9.67
CA LYS A 92 -13.53 2.50 -9.01
C LYS A 92 -13.54 4.01 -8.98
N GLY A 93 -13.17 4.58 -7.84
CA GLY A 93 -13.21 6.02 -7.62
C GLY A 93 -13.65 6.36 -6.21
N ILE A 94 -13.76 7.66 -5.94
CA ILE A 94 -14.24 8.17 -4.66
C ILE A 94 -15.72 7.83 -4.54
N GLY A 95 -16.06 7.10 -3.48
CA GLY A 95 -17.45 6.87 -3.09
C GLY A 95 -17.93 7.94 -2.12
N ILE A 96 -17.14 8.24 -1.08
CA ILE A 96 -17.41 9.31 -0.11
C ILE A 96 -16.21 10.24 -0.01
N ARG A 97 -16.45 11.53 -0.29
CA ARG A 97 -15.48 12.59 -0.05
C ARG A 97 -15.56 13.03 1.40
N MET A 98 -14.54 12.68 2.19
CA MET A 98 -14.46 13.11 3.60
C MET A 98 -14.32 14.64 3.69
N THR A 99 -15.23 15.29 4.42
CA THR A 99 -15.23 16.76 4.61
C THR A 99 -14.92 17.14 6.06
N ASP A 100 -15.43 16.36 7.02
CA ASP A 100 -15.19 16.57 8.45
C ASP A 100 -14.68 15.27 9.09
N PRO A 101 -13.43 14.85 8.83
CA PRO A 101 -12.84 13.69 9.47
C PRO A 101 -12.52 13.98 10.94
N VAL A 102 -12.53 12.93 11.78
CA VAL A 102 -12.11 13.04 13.18
C VAL A 102 -10.64 13.46 13.30
N TYR A 103 -9.77 12.96 12.41
CA TYR A 103 -8.39 13.40 12.28
C TYR A 103 -8.19 14.04 10.93
N LEU A 104 -7.84 15.33 10.93
CA LEU A 104 -7.58 16.08 9.71
C LEU A 104 -6.14 15.84 9.25
N SER A 105 -5.96 14.93 8.30
CA SER A 105 -4.71 14.72 7.56
C SER A 105 -4.96 14.97 6.08
N PRO A 106 -3.99 15.49 5.32
CA PRO A 106 -4.16 15.72 3.88
C PRO A 106 -4.31 14.40 3.11
N SER A 107 -5.08 14.45 2.02
CA SER A 107 -5.13 13.37 1.05
C SER A 107 -3.96 13.51 0.07
N PHE A 108 -3.32 12.39 -0.27
CA PHE A 108 -2.22 12.34 -1.23
C PHE A 108 -2.59 11.60 -2.52
N ASP A 109 -3.88 11.33 -2.74
CA ASP A 109 -4.32 10.67 -3.97
C ASP A 109 -4.13 11.60 -5.18
N ASN A 110 -3.42 11.11 -6.19
CA ASN A 110 -3.06 11.87 -7.41
C ASN A 110 -2.33 13.21 -7.19
N VAL A 111 -1.79 13.45 -5.99
CA VAL A 111 -0.97 14.64 -5.70
C VAL A 111 0.48 14.31 -6.05
N LEU A 112 1.00 14.95 -7.11
CA LEU A 112 2.39 14.82 -7.56
C LEU A 112 2.89 13.35 -7.63
N PRO A 113 2.18 12.46 -8.36
CA PRO A 113 2.39 11.02 -8.29
C PRO A 113 3.79 10.54 -8.73
N SER A 114 4.50 11.33 -9.54
CA SER A 114 5.89 11.08 -9.95
C SER A 114 6.93 11.69 -9.01
N TYR A 115 6.52 12.46 -8.01
CA TYR A 115 7.42 13.14 -7.07
C TYR A 115 7.26 12.67 -5.63
N LEU A 116 6.11 12.08 -5.27
CA LEU A 116 5.77 11.68 -3.92
C LEU A 116 5.54 10.18 -3.79
N PHE A 117 6.02 9.61 -2.69
CA PHE A 117 5.69 8.26 -2.25
C PHE A 117 5.31 8.30 -0.77
N LEU A 118 4.09 7.88 -0.43
CA LEU A 118 3.65 7.83 0.96
C LEU A 118 4.41 6.74 1.73
N GLN A 119 5.29 7.17 2.63
CA GLN A 119 6.14 6.29 3.45
C GLN A 119 6.17 6.78 4.89
N ASN A 120 6.13 5.86 5.84
CA ASN A 120 6.31 6.22 7.25
C ASN A 120 7.79 6.55 7.52
N LEU A 121 8.03 7.39 8.52
CA LEU A 121 9.38 7.82 8.92
C LEU A 121 10.36 6.65 9.11
N PRO A 122 10.06 5.60 9.92
CA PRO A 122 11.01 4.51 10.12
C PRO A 122 11.33 3.77 8.81
N SER A 123 10.38 3.62 7.89
CA SER A 123 10.69 2.99 6.59
C SER A 123 11.58 3.84 5.72
N ALA A 124 11.51 5.16 5.79
CA ALA A 124 12.41 6.04 5.04
C ALA A 124 13.83 5.99 5.63
N VAL A 125 13.94 6.00 6.97
CA VAL A 125 15.20 5.91 7.69
C VAL A 125 15.97 4.63 7.36
N VAL A 126 15.29 3.49 7.16
CA VAL A 126 15.94 2.21 6.79
C VAL A 126 16.85 2.35 5.56
N SER A 127 16.40 3.03 4.50
CA SER A 127 17.20 3.19 3.29
C SER A 127 18.41 4.11 3.52
N HIS A 128 18.30 5.11 4.40
CA HIS A 128 19.43 5.95 4.77
C HIS A 128 20.45 5.20 5.63
N VAL A 129 20.00 4.35 6.56
CA VAL A 129 20.89 3.52 7.39
C VAL A 129 21.63 2.48 6.55
N LEU A 130 21.00 1.98 5.47
CA LEU A 130 21.68 1.11 4.51
C LEU A 130 22.81 1.83 3.75
N ASP A 131 22.73 3.16 3.63
CA ASP A 131 23.71 4.03 2.97
C ASP A 131 24.17 3.56 1.57
N PRO A 132 23.23 3.34 0.63
CA PRO A 132 23.56 2.77 -0.67
C PRO A 132 24.34 3.77 -1.54
N GLN A 133 25.46 3.32 -2.10
CA GLN A 133 26.33 4.18 -2.92
C GLN A 133 26.03 4.03 -4.43
N PRO A 134 26.15 5.10 -5.23
CA PRO A 134 26.07 5.02 -6.68
C PRO A 134 27.03 3.97 -7.27
N GLY A 135 26.50 3.09 -8.11
CA GLY A 135 27.25 2.00 -8.76
C GLY A 135 27.22 0.66 -8.02
N GLU A 136 26.72 0.62 -6.78
CA GLU A 136 26.59 -0.63 -6.03
C GLU A 136 25.51 -1.56 -6.62
N LYS A 137 25.58 -2.82 -6.22
CA LYS A 137 24.56 -3.84 -6.47
C LYS A 137 23.86 -4.17 -5.16
N ILE A 138 22.57 -3.92 -5.08
CA ILE A 138 21.76 -4.07 -3.87
C ILE A 138 20.61 -5.03 -4.10
N LEU A 139 20.32 -5.87 -3.10
CA LEU A 139 19.22 -6.84 -3.13
C LEU A 139 18.20 -6.52 -2.03
N ASP A 140 16.95 -6.30 -2.44
CA ASP A 140 15.78 -6.22 -1.56
C ASP A 140 14.95 -7.50 -1.70
N LEU A 141 15.03 -8.40 -0.72
CA LEU A 141 14.42 -9.74 -0.78
C LEU A 141 12.88 -9.73 -0.68
N CYS A 142 12.29 -8.68 -0.11
CA CYS A 142 10.86 -8.58 0.20
C CYS A 142 10.33 -7.19 -0.17
N ALA A 143 10.46 -6.84 -1.44
CA ALA A 143 10.46 -5.47 -1.91
C ALA A 143 9.07 -4.83 -2.01
N ALA A 144 7.98 -5.59 -2.17
CA ALA A 144 6.70 -4.99 -2.52
C ALA A 144 6.07 -4.17 -1.37
N PRO A 145 5.43 -3.03 -1.68
CA PRO A 145 5.12 -2.50 -3.01
C PRO A 145 6.24 -1.65 -3.66
N GLY A 146 7.45 -1.63 -3.09
CA GLY A 146 8.62 -0.99 -3.69
C GLY A 146 9.12 0.26 -2.98
N GLY A 147 8.52 0.69 -1.87
CA GLY A 147 8.86 1.99 -1.25
C GLY A 147 10.33 2.12 -0.80
N LYS A 148 10.91 1.06 -0.22
CA LYS A 148 12.35 1.07 0.14
C LYS A 148 13.21 0.88 -1.09
N THR A 149 12.82 -0.01 -1.99
CA THR A 149 13.50 -0.28 -3.26
C THR A 149 13.67 1.00 -4.10
N THR A 150 12.59 1.77 -4.29
CA THR A 150 12.63 3.02 -5.03
C THR A 150 13.41 4.10 -4.30
N HIS A 151 13.36 4.12 -2.96
CA HIS A 151 14.16 5.04 -2.17
C HIS A 151 15.66 4.73 -2.26
N ILE A 152 16.05 3.44 -2.24
CA ILE A 152 17.43 3.00 -2.44
C ILE A 152 17.93 3.45 -3.82
N ALA A 153 17.19 3.16 -4.89
CA ALA A 153 17.57 3.57 -6.23
C ALA A 153 17.69 5.11 -6.38
N ALA A 154 16.80 5.86 -5.72
CA ALA A 154 16.87 7.32 -5.70
C ALA A 154 18.12 7.85 -4.97
N LEU A 155 18.51 7.26 -3.84
CA LEU A 155 19.75 7.61 -3.11
C LEU A 155 21.01 7.29 -3.92
N MET A 156 20.97 6.23 -4.74
CA MET A 156 22.03 5.87 -5.67
C MET A 156 22.03 6.72 -6.95
N HIS A 157 21.17 7.74 -7.06
CA HIS A 157 20.98 8.56 -8.27
C HIS A 157 20.67 7.73 -9.53
N ASP A 158 19.95 6.62 -9.36
CA ASP A 158 19.65 5.63 -10.39
C ASP A 158 20.91 5.05 -11.08
N GLN A 159 22.07 5.10 -10.42
CA GLN A 159 23.33 4.52 -10.88
C GLN A 159 23.65 3.25 -10.10
N GLY A 160 23.83 2.12 -10.78
CA GLY A 160 24.05 0.81 -10.17
C GLY A 160 22.93 -0.17 -10.50
N GLU A 161 22.71 -1.16 -9.64
CA GLU A 161 21.67 -2.17 -9.84
C GLU A 161 20.93 -2.50 -8.54
N VAL A 162 19.61 -2.33 -8.52
CA VAL A 162 18.76 -2.71 -7.39
C VAL A 162 17.89 -3.89 -7.80
N ILE A 163 18.21 -5.07 -7.27
CA ILE A 163 17.43 -6.30 -7.49
C ILE A 163 16.33 -6.36 -6.44
N ALA A 164 15.09 -6.44 -6.88
CA ALA A 164 13.90 -6.46 -6.03
C ALA A 164 13.16 -7.78 -6.18
N LEU A 165 12.97 -8.52 -5.09
CA LEU A 165 12.23 -9.79 -5.08
C LEU A 165 10.92 -9.64 -4.30
N ASP A 166 9.86 -10.28 -4.79
CA ASP A 166 8.68 -10.61 -3.99
C ASP A 166 8.08 -11.92 -4.51
N LYS A 167 7.43 -12.68 -3.63
CA LYS A 167 6.86 -13.99 -3.96
C LYS A 167 5.58 -13.90 -4.81
N ILE A 168 4.88 -12.76 -4.77
CA ILE A 168 3.56 -12.62 -5.38
C ILE A 168 3.65 -11.78 -6.66
N SER A 169 3.24 -12.35 -7.79
CA SER A 169 3.32 -11.68 -9.11
C SER A 169 2.67 -10.30 -9.14
N ASN A 170 1.44 -10.16 -8.64
CA ASN A 170 0.73 -8.88 -8.61
C ASN A 170 1.46 -7.81 -7.76
N LYS A 171 2.18 -8.24 -6.73
CA LYS A 171 2.99 -7.35 -5.90
C LYS A 171 4.26 -6.90 -6.63
N VAL A 172 4.88 -7.79 -7.40
CA VAL A 172 6.02 -7.45 -8.27
C VAL A 172 5.63 -6.48 -9.36
N GLU A 173 4.47 -6.66 -9.99
CA GLU A 173 3.94 -5.67 -10.95
C GLU A 173 3.74 -4.30 -10.30
N LYS A 174 3.37 -4.26 -9.01
CA LYS A 174 3.28 -2.98 -8.30
C LYS A 174 4.64 -2.31 -8.07
N ILE A 175 5.70 -3.08 -7.82
CA ILE A 175 7.08 -2.57 -7.76
C ILE A 175 7.46 -1.94 -9.11
N LYS A 176 7.25 -2.66 -10.21
CA LYS A 176 7.56 -2.17 -11.56
C LYS A 176 6.79 -0.90 -11.91
N GLN A 177 5.50 -0.86 -11.59
CA GLN A 177 4.67 0.33 -11.79
C GLN A 177 5.19 1.54 -11.02
N ASN A 178 5.57 1.34 -9.75
CA ASN A 178 6.08 2.43 -8.91
C ASN A 178 7.48 2.89 -9.36
N ALA A 179 8.36 1.96 -9.76
CA ALA A 179 9.67 2.29 -10.32
C ALA A 179 9.52 3.13 -11.61
N LEU A 180 8.65 2.69 -12.52
CA LEU A 180 8.35 3.44 -13.76
C LEU A 180 7.75 4.81 -13.47
N LEU A 181 6.79 4.89 -12.55
CA LEU A 181 6.12 6.14 -12.17
C LEU A 181 7.10 7.18 -11.61
N LEU A 182 8.12 6.73 -10.87
CA LEU A 182 9.17 7.57 -10.29
C LEU A 182 10.40 7.76 -11.21
N GLY A 183 10.39 7.17 -12.40
CA GLY A 183 11.46 7.32 -13.39
C GLY A 183 12.77 6.60 -13.05
N LEU A 184 12.73 5.49 -12.30
CA LEU A 184 13.90 4.74 -11.84
C LEU A 184 14.13 3.49 -12.72
N ASN A 185 15.30 3.39 -13.34
CA ASN A 185 15.65 2.37 -14.34
C ASN A 185 16.64 1.32 -13.82
N SER A 186 17.38 1.61 -12.74
CA SER A 186 18.31 0.68 -12.09
C SER A 186 17.62 -0.49 -11.37
N ILE A 187 16.30 -0.45 -11.24
CA ILE A 187 15.50 -1.45 -10.51
C ILE A 187 15.12 -2.62 -11.42
N ARG A 188 15.47 -3.84 -11.00
CA ARG A 188 15.05 -5.09 -11.65
C ARG A 188 14.21 -5.92 -10.69
N ALA A 189 12.91 -6.01 -10.97
CA ALA A 189 11.97 -6.71 -10.09
C ALA A 189 11.61 -8.12 -10.59
N PHE A 190 11.68 -9.12 -9.71
CA PHE A 190 11.41 -10.53 -10.02
C PHE A 190 10.39 -11.17 -9.08
N CYS A 191 9.54 -12.03 -9.65
CA CYS A 191 8.64 -12.89 -8.89
C CYS A 191 9.39 -14.15 -8.46
N PHE A 192 9.88 -14.17 -7.22
CA PHE A 192 10.75 -15.23 -6.74
C PHE A 192 10.61 -15.44 -5.23
N ASP A 193 10.83 -16.68 -4.78
CA ASP A 193 10.87 -17.00 -3.36
C ASP A 193 12.25 -16.64 -2.79
N GLY A 194 12.33 -15.58 -1.99
CA GLY A 194 13.59 -15.10 -1.41
C GLY A 194 14.35 -16.15 -0.60
N THR A 195 13.66 -17.17 -0.05
CA THR A 195 14.30 -18.28 0.67
C THR A 195 15.12 -19.21 -0.23
N LYS A 196 14.93 -19.11 -1.56
CA LYS A 196 15.62 -19.93 -2.58
C LYS A 196 16.57 -19.10 -3.44
N ALA A 197 16.88 -17.85 -3.04
CA ALA A 197 17.65 -16.90 -3.84
C ALA A 197 19.15 -17.23 -3.92
N LEU A 198 19.65 -18.09 -3.03
CA LEU A 198 21.03 -18.55 -3.04
C LEU A 198 21.20 -19.69 -4.05
N LYS A 199 22.08 -19.49 -5.04
CA LYS A 199 22.58 -20.57 -5.87
C LYS A 199 23.79 -21.20 -5.18
N LEU A 200 23.67 -22.47 -4.78
CA LEU A 200 24.80 -23.26 -4.29
C LEU A 200 25.51 -23.84 -5.52
N ASP A 201 26.63 -23.25 -5.90
CA ASP A 201 27.57 -23.94 -6.79
C ASP A 201 28.35 -24.92 -5.90
N MET A 202 28.19 -26.23 -6.15
CA MET A 202 29.03 -27.25 -5.52
C MET A 202 30.46 -27.03 -5.99
N VAL A 203 31.28 -26.37 -5.17
CA VAL A 203 32.74 -26.46 -5.29
C VAL A 203 33.07 -27.92 -5.03
N LYS A 204 33.40 -28.67 -6.09
CA LYS A 204 34.14 -29.92 -5.91
C LYS A 204 35.51 -29.49 -5.42
N ASP A 205 35.81 -29.70 -4.14
CA ASP A 205 37.18 -29.74 -3.65
C ASP A 205 37.89 -30.84 -4.44
N THR A 206 38.57 -30.45 -5.53
CA THR A 206 39.62 -31.27 -6.10
C THR A 206 40.87 -30.98 -5.30
N ASP A 207 41.03 -31.72 -4.20
CA ASP A 207 42.36 -31.96 -3.65
C ASP A 207 43.12 -32.75 -4.73
N ALA A 208 43.87 -32.01 -5.53
CA ALA A 208 44.88 -32.59 -6.41
C ALA A 208 46.01 -33.11 -5.50
N GLU A 209 46.05 -34.43 -5.28
CA GLU A 209 47.28 -35.10 -4.86
C GLU A 209 48.38 -34.75 -5.86
N ALA A 210 49.37 -33.99 -5.40
CA ALA A 210 50.62 -33.81 -6.10
C ALA A 210 51.35 -35.16 -6.14
N PRO A 211 51.92 -35.59 -7.28
CA PRO A 211 52.75 -36.78 -7.31
C PRO A 211 54.03 -36.52 -6.51
N ASP A 212 54.25 -37.33 -5.48
CA ASP A 212 55.49 -37.38 -4.71
C ASP A 212 56.67 -37.66 -5.64
N ALA A 213 57.49 -36.64 -5.87
CA ALA A 213 58.83 -36.79 -6.42
C ALA A 213 59.80 -37.07 -5.25
N GLN A 214 59.98 -38.35 -4.90
CA GLN A 214 61.14 -38.76 -4.10
C GLN A 214 62.27 -39.22 -5.03
N ALA A 215 63.30 -38.38 -5.07
CA ALA A 215 64.66 -38.77 -5.44
C ALA A 215 65.35 -39.31 -4.19
N GLN A 216 65.77 -40.58 -4.23
CA GLN A 216 67.06 -41.13 -3.75
C GLN A 216 67.10 -42.64 -3.97
#